data_AF-A0A1X0XSM3-F1
#
_entry.id   AF-A0A1X0XSM3-F1
#
_cell.length_a   1.000
_cell.length_b   1.000
_cell.length_c   1.000
_cell.angle_alpha   90.00
_cell.angle_beta   90.00
_cell.angle_gamma   90.00
#
_symmetry.space_group_name_H-M   'P 1'
#
loop_
_entity.id
_entity.type
_entity.pdbx_description
1 polymer ?
#
loop_
_entity_poly.entity_id
_entity_poly.type
_entity_poly.pdbx_seq_one_letter_code
_entity_poly.pdbx_strand_id
1 'polypeptide(L)'
;MDMERVLKNEFENWIVNYCSKYRIADKKLYSAVPKKTWHNSLNQFLKTEADVQCKFGGYLELTFMNKNPTEYTVHSELPIYDKSFGSHGMRVDLAITEVTDPCIWLNEDDIRNSLTAAIEVKYENYRYPYEEFDNGRIRRDIEKLATLTPENGYHQKIIKIMLIMVENPDFDSDRISVRETITLAREANVRIFSNITQLMC
;
A
#
# COMPACT_ATOMS: atom_id res chain seq x y z
N MET A 1 -17.65 4.24 9.52
CA MET A 1 -17.69 3.81 8.11
C MET A 1 -16.75 2.62 7.98
N ASP A 2 -17.07 1.58 7.20
CA ASP A 2 -16.13 0.47 7.01
C ASP A 2 -14.98 0.93 6.11
N MET A 3 -13.85 1.29 6.72
CA MET A 3 -12.68 1.83 6.03
C MET A 3 -12.09 0.82 5.04
N GLU A 4 -12.17 -0.48 5.30
CA GLU A 4 -11.69 -1.50 4.36
C GLU A 4 -12.48 -1.42 3.05
N ARG A 5 -13.81 -1.31 3.15
CA ARG A 5 -14.69 -1.13 2.01
C ARG A 5 -14.45 0.19 1.28
N VAL A 6 -14.18 1.28 2.00
CA VAL A 6 -13.83 2.58 1.40
C VAL A 6 -12.56 2.45 0.58
N LEU A 7 -11.48 1.93 1.16
CA LEU A 7 -10.20 1.78 0.50
C LEU A 7 -10.30 0.87 -0.72
N LYS A 8 -11.07 -0.23 -0.64
CA LYS A 8 -11.34 -1.09 -1.79
C LYS A 8 -12.05 -0.34 -2.92
N ASN A 9 -13.14 0.37 -2.61
CA ASN A 9 -13.89 1.13 -3.61
C ASN A 9 -13.03 2.23 -4.26
N GLU A 10 -12.22 2.92 -3.46
CA GLU A 10 -11.33 3.97 -3.96
C GLU A 10 -10.19 3.41 -4.81
N PHE A 11 -9.66 2.23 -4.45
CA PHE A 11 -8.73 1.50 -5.30
C PHE A 11 -9.38 1.11 -6.65
N GLU A 12 -10.55 0.48 -6.64
CA GLU A 12 -11.27 0.08 -7.86
C GLU A 12 -11.58 1.30 -8.75
N ASN A 13 -12.03 2.41 -8.15
CA ASN A 13 -12.25 3.67 -8.86
C ASN A 13 -10.95 4.24 -9.45
N TRP A 14 -9.85 4.16 -8.71
CA TRP A 14 -8.53 4.60 -9.16
C TRP A 14 -8.03 3.75 -10.34
N ILE A 15 -8.19 2.43 -10.30
CA ILE A 15 -7.85 1.55 -11.43
C ILE A 15 -8.66 1.93 -12.68
N VAL A 16 -9.98 2.07 -12.55
CA VAL A 16 -10.86 2.37 -13.69
C VAL A 16 -10.58 3.76 -14.29
N ASN A 17 -10.48 4.78 -13.44
CA ASN A 17 -10.47 6.18 -13.89
C ASN A 17 -9.06 6.77 -14.05
N TYR A 18 -8.08 6.26 -13.31
CA TYR A 18 -6.80 6.94 -13.12
C TYR A 18 -5.66 6.29 -13.90
N CYS A 19 -5.59 4.95 -13.89
CA CYS A 19 -4.65 4.19 -14.73
C CYS A 19 -4.91 4.40 -16.23
N SER A 20 -6.09 4.92 -16.60
CA SER A 20 -6.46 5.22 -17.97
C SER A 20 -6.20 6.67 -18.43
N LYS A 21 -6.03 7.67 -17.54
CA LYS A 21 -6.19 9.09 -17.96
C LYS A 21 -5.34 10.21 -17.32
N TYR A 22 -4.61 10.06 -16.20
CA TYR A 22 -4.03 11.25 -15.52
C TYR A 22 -2.58 11.20 -14.99
N ARG A 23 -2.00 12.40 -14.93
CA ARG A 23 -0.64 12.77 -14.50
C ARG A 23 -0.72 13.65 -13.25
N ILE A 24 -1.02 13.09 -12.07
CA ILE A 24 -0.78 13.80 -10.80
C ILE A 24 0.57 13.33 -10.27
N ALA A 25 1.44 14.29 -10.00
CA ALA A 25 2.50 14.18 -9.02
C ALA A 25 2.74 15.59 -8.52
N ASP A 26 2.32 15.89 -7.29
CA ASP A 26 2.93 17.02 -6.59
C ASP A 26 4.38 16.62 -6.26
N LYS A 27 5.31 17.21 -6.99
CA LYS A 27 6.74 16.85 -6.93
C LYS A 27 7.38 17.20 -5.59
N LYS A 28 6.73 18.01 -4.76
CA LYS A 28 7.31 18.51 -3.50
C LYS A 28 7.17 17.55 -2.32
N LEU A 29 6.15 16.68 -2.30
CA LEU A 29 5.92 15.72 -1.20
C LEU A 29 6.77 14.44 -1.31
N TYR A 30 7.11 14.03 -2.54
CA TYR A 30 7.71 12.73 -2.83
C TYR A 30 9.15 12.79 -3.34
N SER A 31 9.88 13.89 -3.07
CA SER A 31 11.27 14.07 -3.53
C SER A 31 12.26 13.07 -2.92
N ALA A 32 11.87 12.35 -1.87
CA ALA A 32 12.69 11.37 -1.17
C ALA A 32 12.57 9.93 -1.72
N VAL A 33 11.55 9.62 -2.55
CA VAL A 33 11.36 8.24 -3.03
C VAL A 33 12.45 7.90 -4.06
N PRO A 34 13.29 6.88 -3.80
CA PRO A 34 14.38 6.53 -4.69
C PRO A 34 13.83 6.07 -6.05
N LYS A 35 14.15 6.82 -7.11
CA LYS A 35 13.86 6.41 -8.49
C LYS A 35 14.80 5.28 -8.91
N LYS A 36 14.56 4.05 -8.45
CA LYS A 36 15.16 2.88 -9.10
C LYS A 36 14.47 2.70 -10.45
N THR A 37 15.16 3.12 -11.50
CA THR A 37 14.69 2.99 -12.88
C THR A 37 15.10 1.62 -13.41
N TRP A 38 14.12 0.77 -13.70
CA TRP A 38 14.32 -0.36 -14.61
C TRP A 38 13.42 -0.09 -15.82
N HIS A 39 14.05 0.34 -16.91
CA HIS A 39 13.39 0.60 -18.18
C HIS A 39 12.86 -0.73 -18.74
N ASN A 40 11.54 -1.00 -18.67
CA ASN A 40 10.76 -1.96 -19.49
C ASN A 40 9.26 -1.97 -19.10
N SER A 41 8.62 -0.80 -18.97
CA SER A 41 7.18 -0.70 -18.67
C SER A 41 6.38 -0.32 -19.94
N LEU A 42 5.29 -1.03 -20.19
CA LEU A 42 4.25 -0.74 -21.19
C LEU A 42 3.31 0.39 -20.75
N ASN A 43 3.18 0.61 -19.44
CA ASN A 43 2.33 1.63 -18.84
C ASN A 43 3.05 3.00 -18.89
N GLN A 44 2.43 3.95 -19.58
CA GLN A 44 3.01 5.28 -19.76
C GLN A 44 3.00 6.11 -18.46
N PHE A 45 2.22 5.71 -17.46
CA PHE A 45 1.93 6.49 -16.26
C PHE A 45 2.44 5.85 -14.96
N LEU A 46 2.50 4.53 -14.86
CA LEU A 46 2.98 3.80 -13.67
C LEU A 46 4.15 2.91 -14.10
N LYS A 47 5.38 3.29 -13.77
CA LYS A 47 6.58 2.57 -14.24
C LYS A 47 7.34 1.88 -13.11
N THR A 48 7.00 2.20 -11.86
CA THR A 48 7.73 1.77 -10.66
C THR A 48 6.79 1.66 -9.47
N GLU A 49 7.22 0.93 -8.43
CA GLU A 49 6.57 0.91 -7.11
C GLU A 49 6.37 2.34 -6.56
N ALA A 50 7.39 3.19 -6.71
CA ALA A 50 7.36 4.60 -6.34
C ALA A 50 6.24 5.39 -7.03
N ASP A 51 6.03 5.16 -8.34
CA ASP A 51 4.96 5.85 -9.08
C ASP A 51 3.57 5.44 -8.55
N VAL A 52 3.39 4.15 -8.24
CA VAL A 52 2.14 3.63 -7.67
C VAL A 52 1.90 4.25 -6.31
N GLN A 53 2.90 4.22 -5.42
CA GLN A 53 2.85 4.83 -4.09
C GLN A 53 2.46 6.30 -4.15
N CYS A 54 3.15 7.10 -4.98
CA CYS A 54 2.90 8.54 -5.09
C CYS A 54 1.49 8.83 -5.64
N LYS A 55 1.08 8.11 -6.70
CA LYS A 55 -0.17 8.41 -7.39
C LYS A 55 -1.39 7.90 -6.67
N PHE A 56 -1.33 6.71 -6.09
CA PHE A 56 -2.43 6.18 -5.29
C PHE A 56 -2.53 6.92 -3.96
N GLY A 57 -1.40 7.18 -3.29
CA GLY A 57 -1.35 7.98 -2.07
C GLY A 57 -1.96 9.37 -2.27
N GLY A 58 -1.52 10.11 -3.30
CA GLY A 58 -2.10 11.42 -3.62
C GLY A 58 -3.56 11.36 -4.06
N TYR A 59 -4.02 10.28 -4.71
CA TYR A 59 -5.44 10.08 -5.01
C TYR A 59 -6.28 9.90 -3.74
N LEU A 60 -5.79 9.09 -2.78
CA LEU A 60 -6.44 8.90 -1.49
C LEU A 60 -6.48 10.19 -0.69
N GLU A 61 -5.39 10.94 -0.65
CA GLU A 61 -5.32 12.24 0.03
C GLU A 61 -6.37 13.21 -0.52
N LEU A 62 -6.42 13.40 -1.85
CA LEU A 62 -7.42 14.25 -2.49
C LEU A 62 -8.85 13.75 -2.22
N THR A 63 -9.05 12.43 -2.19
CA THR A 63 -10.36 11.84 -1.93
C THR A 63 -10.81 12.12 -0.50
N PHE A 64 -9.93 11.91 0.48
CA PHE A 64 -10.23 12.19 1.88
C PHE A 64 -10.41 13.68 2.12
N MET A 65 -9.57 14.55 1.53
CA MET A 65 -9.77 16.01 1.60
C MET A 65 -11.13 16.45 1.04
N ASN A 66 -11.59 15.86 -0.07
CA ASN A 66 -12.84 16.27 -0.71
C ASN A 66 -14.09 15.66 -0.08
N LYS A 67 -14.02 14.42 0.41
CA LYS A 67 -15.18 13.69 0.94
C LYS A 67 -15.31 13.80 2.45
N ASN A 68 -14.20 13.79 3.18
CA ASN A 68 -14.13 13.84 4.66
C ASN A 68 -12.90 14.66 5.11
N PRO A 69 -12.88 15.99 4.89
CA PRO A 69 -11.70 16.86 5.04
C PRO A 69 -10.98 16.85 6.39
N THR A 70 -11.54 16.19 7.40
CA THR A 70 -11.08 16.27 8.79
C THR A 70 -10.89 14.91 9.47
N GLU A 71 -11.11 13.79 8.79
CA GLU A 71 -11.11 12.48 9.46
C GLU A 71 -9.82 11.67 9.26
N TYR A 72 -9.18 11.76 8.09
CA TYR A 72 -8.03 10.91 7.76
C TYR A 72 -6.90 11.67 7.04
N THR A 73 -5.66 11.29 7.36
CA THR A 73 -4.44 11.76 6.68
C THR A 73 -3.71 10.57 6.05
N VAL A 74 -3.20 10.76 4.84
CA VAL A 74 -2.35 9.78 4.15
C VAL A 74 -0.89 10.18 4.31
N HIS A 75 -0.07 9.27 4.79
CA HIS A 75 1.37 9.45 4.98
C HIS A 75 2.11 8.52 4.04
N SER A 76 3.17 9.02 3.41
CA SER A 76 4.11 8.18 2.68
C SER A 76 5.28 7.80 3.57
N GLU A 77 5.73 6.55 3.49
CA GLU A 77 6.99 6.13 4.12
C GLU A 77 7.00 6.32 5.65
N LEU A 78 5.85 6.18 6.30
CA LEU A 78 5.71 6.39 7.75
C LEU A 78 6.46 5.29 8.51
N PRO A 79 7.39 5.64 9.43
CA PRO A 79 7.97 4.67 10.33
C PRO A 79 6.92 4.25 11.36
N ILE A 80 6.64 2.96 11.38
CA ILE A 80 5.69 2.29 12.26
C ILE A 80 6.52 1.48 13.27
N TYR A 81 6.54 1.95 14.52
CA TYR A 81 7.41 1.40 15.54
C TYR A 81 6.76 0.20 16.24
N ASP A 82 7.07 -1.00 15.77
CA ASP A 82 6.81 -2.25 16.47
C ASP A 82 8.04 -2.62 17.31
N LYS A 83 7.83 -2.84 18.62
CA LYS A 83 8.90 -3.18 19.58
C LYS A 83 9.62 -4.48 19.22
N SER A 84 9.00 -5.35 18.43
CA SER A 84 9.61 -6.62 17.98
C SER A 84 10.70 -6.44 16.93
N PHE A 85 10.82 -5.27 16.29
CA PHE A 85 11.82 -4.98 15.24
C PHE A 85 13.06 -4.21 15.75
N GLY A 86 13.19 -3.99 17.06
CA GLY A 86 14.31 -3.28 17.65
C GLY A 86 14.24 -1.75 17.43
N SER A 87 15.38 -1.06 17.55
CA SER A 87 15.47 0.42 17.47
C SER A 87 15.20 1.02 16.08
N HIS A 88 14.88 0.18 15.09
CA HIS A 88 14.59 0.59 13.71
C HIS A 88 13.12 0.25 13.46
N GLY A 89 12.24 1.24 13.54
CA GLY A 89 10.82 1.07 13.27
C GLY A 89 10.58 0.46 11.88
N MET A 90 9.53 -0.35 11.77
CA MET A 90 9.07 -0.95 10.53
C MET A 90 8.49 0.15 9.63
N ARG A 91 8.97 0.34 8.40
CA ARG A 91 8.40 1.35 7.49
C ARG A 91 7.36 0.73 6.58
N VAL A 92 6.24 1.44 6.36
CA VAL A 92 5.26 1.10 5.34
C VAL A 92 5.23 2.13 4.22
N ASP A 93 4.87 1.68 3.02
CA ASP A 93 4.86 2.55 1.84
C ASP A 93 3.79 3.64 1.96
N LEU A 94 2.57 3.28 2.37
CA LEU A 94 1.53 4.24 2.72
C LEU A 94 0.90 3.87 4.06
N ALA A 95 0.65 4.88 4.89
CA ALA A 95 -0.11 4.76 6.12
C ALA A 95 -1.29 5.73 6.11
N ILE A 96 -2.41 5.32 6.67
CA ILE A 96 -3.58 6.16 6.86
C ILE A 96 -3.85 6.25 8.34
N THR A 97 -3.89 7.46 8.87
CA THR A 97 -4.18 7.72 10.28
C THR A 97 -5.44 8.54 10.41
N GLU A 98 -6.19 8.32 11.49
CA GLU A 98 -7.19 9.30 11.93
C GLU A 98 -6.51 10.62 12.30
N VAL A 99 -7.14 11.74 11.99
CA VAL A 99 -6.57 13.06 12.27
C VAL A 99 -6.62 13.34 13.77
N THR A 100 -5.45 13.40 14.42
CA THR A 100 -5.26 14.10 15.69
C THR A 100 -4.58 15.43 15.40
N ASP A 101 -5.37 16.49 15.18
CA ASP A 101 -4.94 17.87 14.82
C ASP A 101 -3.90 17.93 13.66
N PRO A 102 -4.28 18.41 12.46
CA PRO A 102 -3.42 18.40 11.27
C PRO A 102 -2.13 19.23 11.40
N CYS A 103 -1.93 19.96 12.49
CA CYS A 103 -0.69 20.69 12.79
C CYS A 103 0.31 19.91 13.68
N ILE A 104 -0.03 18.71 14.15
CA ILE A 104 0.82 17.93 15.06
C ILE A 104 1.72 16.99 14.27
N TRP A 105 3.03 17.10 14.50
CA TRP A 105 3.97 16.04 14.16
C TRP A 105 3.64 14.82 15.02
N LEU A 106 3.07 13.79 14.40
CA LEU A 106 2.68 12.58 15.12
C LEU A 106 3.93 11.95 15.74
N ASN A 107 3.95 11.85 17.07
CA ASN A 107 4.96 11.06 17.76
C ASN A 107 4.63 9.56 17.60
N GLU A 108 5.52 8.67 18.08
CA GLU A 108 5.32 7.22 17.92
C GLU A 108 3.99 6.71 18.50
N ASP A 109 3.58 7.25 19.65
CA ASP A 109 2.36 6.83 20.33
C ASP A 109 1.12 7.38 19.60
N ASP A 110 1.19 8.60 19.06
CA ASP A 110 0.11 9.15 18.22
C ASP A 110 -0.09 8.29 16.97
N ILE A 111 0.99 7.86 16.30
CA ILE A 111 0.93 6.95 15.16
C ILE A 111 0.29 5.62 15.58
N ARG A 112 0.76 5.01 16.68
CA ARG A 112 0.19 3.74 17.18
C ARG A 112 -1.29 3.83 17.52
N ASN A 113 -1.74 4.99 18.00
CA ASN A 113 -3.12 5.20 18.42
C ASN A 113 -4.04 5.55 17.25
N SER A 114 -3.52 6.22 16.22
CA SER A 114 -4.31 6.75 15.10
C SER A 114 -4.24 5.91 13.83
N LEU A 115 -3.28 4.97 13.70
CA LEU A 115 -3.10 4.17 12.50
C LEU A 115 -4.34 3.33 12.19
N THR A 116 -4.98 3.63 11.07
CA THR A 116 -6.19 2.97 10.58
C THR A 116 -5.86 1.92 9.53
N ALA A 117 -4.92 2.24 8.63
CA ALA A 117 -4.49 1.33 7.57
C ALA A 117 -3.00 1.44 7.28
N ALA A 118 -2.38 0.30 6.96
CA ALA A 118 -1.01 0.18 6.52
C ALA A 118 -0.99 -0.53 5.17
N ILE A 119 -0.30 0.05 4.19
CA ILE A 119 -0.30 -0.39 2.80
C ILE A 119 1.14 -0.57 2.33
N GLU A 120 1.42 -1.77 1.84
CA GLU A 120 2.65 -2.09 1.10
C GLU A 120 2.36 -2.10 -0.39
N VAL A 121 3.28 -1.56 -1.18
CA VAL A 121 3.12 -1.41 -2.63
C VAL A 121 4.11 -2.31 -3.35
N LYS A 122 3.58 -3.04 -4.34
CA LYS A 122 4.33 -3.88 -5.25
C LYS A 122 3.92 -3.59 -6.68
N TYR A 123 4.91 -3.54 -7.56
CA TYR A 123 4.72 -3.30 -8.99
C TYR A 123 5.50 -4.36 -9.77
N GLU A 124 4.75 -5.29 -10.36
CA GLU A 124 5.25 -6.33 -11.24
C GLU A 124 5.26 -5.82 -12.67
N ASN A 125 6.46 -5.64 -13.22
CA ASN A 125 6.65 -5.15 -14.58
C ASN A 125 6.30 -6.22 -15.63
N TYR A 126 6.11 -5.79 -16.87
CA TYR A 126 5.73 -6.67 -17.97
C TYR A 126 6.70 -7.85 -18.20
N ARG A 127 8.02 -7.61 -18.05
CA ARG A 127 9.07 -8.55 -18.45
C ARG A 127 9.33 -9.64 -17.42
N TYR A 128 9.12 -9.33 -16.14
CA TYR A 128 9.39 -10.24 -15.02
C TYR A 128 8.20 -10.27 -14.08
N PRO A 129 7.02 -10.71 -14.54
CA PRO A 129 5.76 -10.46 -13.84
C PRO A 129 5.54 -11.31 -12.58
N TYR A 130 6.51 -12.16 -12.21
CA TYR A 130 6.47 -13.01 -11.03
C TYR A 130 7.71 -12.84 -10.14
N GLU A 131 8.59 -11.89 -10.45
CA GLU A 131 9.89 -11.79 -9.79
C GLU A 131 9.77 -11.48 -8.30
N GLU A 132 8.80 -10.64 -7.92
CA GLU A 132 8.59 -10.28 -6.52
C GLU A 132 7.94 -11.42 -5.74
N PHE A 133 7.11 -12.23 -6.40
CA PHE A 133 6.57 -13.48 -5.85
C PHE A 133 7.67 -14.51 -5.63
N ASP A 134 8.47 -14.81 -6.67
CA ASP A 134 9.47 -15.86 -6.65
C ASP A 134 10.64 -15.56 -5.71
N ASN A 135 11.07 -14.29 -5.63
CA ASN A 135 12.12 -13.85 -4.70
C ASN A 135 11.61 -13.60 -3.27
N GLY A 136 10.32 -13.86 -3.03
CA GLY A 136 9.67 -13.74 -1.73
C GLY A 136 9.60 -12.31 -1.19
N ARG A 137 9.71 -11.28 -2.03
CA ARG A 137 9.55 -9.88 -1.59
C ARG A 137 8.13 -9.62 -1.12
N ILE A 138 7.12 -10.05 -1.88
CA ILE A 138 5.71 -9.91 -1.50
C ILE A 138 5.42 -10.67 -0.21
N ARG A 139 5.94 -11.91 -0.10
CA ARG A 139 5.85 -12.72 1.12
C ARG A 139 6.37 -11.98 2.35
N ARG A 140 7.59 -11.44 2.28
CA ARG A 140 8.19 -10.70 3.40
C ARG A 140 7.37 -9.49 3.79
N ASP A 141 6.81 -8.76 2.82
CA ASP A 141 5.98 -7.59 3.13
C ASP A 141 4.60 -7.98 3.70
N ILE A 142 4.04 -9.14 3.34
CA ILE A 142 2.85 -9.70 4.02
C ILE A 142 3.19 -10.08 5.46
N GLU A 143 4.29 -10.80 5.69
CA GLU A 143 4.75 -11.20 7.03
C GLU A 143 5.03 -9.95 7.90
N LYS A 144 5.61 -8.92 7.31
CA LYS A 144 5.80 -7.59 7.91
C LYS A 144 4.48 -6.96 8.32
N LEU A 145 3.51 -6.85 7.40
CA LEU A 145 2.19 -6.32 7.73
C LEU A 145 1.49 -7.15 8.80
N ALA A 146 1.68 -8.47 8.82
CA ALA A 146 1.05 -9.38 9.77
C ALA A 146 1.38 -9.03 11.23
N THR A 147 2.54 -8.41 11.50
CA THR A 147 2.94 -8.02 12.85
C THR A 147 2.19 -6.79 13.37
N LEU A 148 1.42 -6.09 12.53
CA LEU A 148 0.57 -4.99 12.96
C LEU A 148 -0.70 -5.50 13.62
N THR A 149 -0.58 -5.86 14.88
CA THR A 149 -1.67 -6.39 15.70
C THR A 149 -1.88 -5.56 16.96
N PRO A 150 -3.10 -5.53 17.52
CA PRO A 150 -3.35 -4.80 18.76
C PRO A 150 -2.45 -5.24 19.92
N GLU A 151 -2.10 -6.53 20.01
CA GLU A 151 -1.18 -7.03 21.03
C GLU A 151 0.26 -6.48 20.90
N ASN A 152 0.64 -5.93 19.74
CA ASN A 152 1.93 -5.27 19.52
C ASN A 152 1.91 -3.77 19.83
N GLY A 153 0.89 -3.29 20.55
CA GLY A 153 0.82 -1.92 21.07
C GLY A 153 -0.02 -0.96 20.23
N TYR A 154 -0.87 -1.48 19.33
CA TYR A 154 -1.85 -0.68 18.59
C TYR A 154 -3.20 -0.71 19.30
N HIS A 155 -3.83 0.43 19.44
CA HIS A 155 -5.10 0.54 20.18
C HIS A 155 -6.30 0.00 19.41
N GLN A 156 -6.19 -0.11 18.09
CA GLN A 156 -7.28 -0.50 17.20
C GLN A 156 -6.85 -1.55 16.18
N LYS A 157 -7.85 -2.21 15.59
CA LYS A 157 -7.61 -3.17 14.50
C LYS A 157 -7.18 -2.41 13.25
N ILE A 158 -5.93 -2.60 12.84
CA ILE A 158 -5.36 -2.00 11.64
C ILE A 158 -5.79 -2.79 10.40
N ILE A 159 -6.19 -2.06 9.36
CA ILE A 159 -6.43 -2.63 8.03
C ILE A 159 -5.07 -2.79 7.34
N LYS A 160 -4.71 -4.03 7.04
CA LYS A 160 -3.43 -4.40 6.43
C LYS A 160 -3.64 -4.68 4.95
N ILE A 161 -2.97 -3.95 4.07
CA ILE A 161 -3.19 -4.04 2.62
C ILE A 161 -1.87 -4.28 1.90
N MET A 162 -1.85 -5.28 1.05
CA MET A 162 -0.83 -5.50 0.03
C MET A 162 -1.41 -5.04 -1.32
N LEU A 163 -0.88 -3.94 -1.85
CA LEU A 163 -1.28 -3.39 -3.14
C LEU A 163 -0.34 -3.93 -4.23
N ILE A 164 -0.85 -4.79 -5.11
CA ILE A 164 -0.07 -5.42 -6.18
C ILE A 164 -0.57 -4.94 -7.53
N MET A 165 0.27 -4.17 -8.22
CA MET A 165 0.03 -3.74 -9.60
C MET A 165 0.80 -4.65 -10.55
N VAL A 166 0.10 -5.32 -11.47
CA VAL A 166 0.70 -6.21 -12.46
C VAL A 166 0.51 -5.64 -13.86
N GLU A 167 1.60 -5.48 -14.60
CA GLU A 167 1.56 -4.94 -15.95
C GLU A 167 1.35 -6.00 -17.04
N ASN A 168 1.77 -7.24 -16.78
CA ASN A 168 1.67 -8.30 -17.77
C ASN A 168 0.21 -8.80 -17.91
N PRO A 169 -0.41 -8.71 -19.11
CA PRO A 169 -1.79 -9.16 -19.34
C PRO A 169 -1.93 -10.69 -19.32
N ASP A 170 -0.84 -11.42 -19.56
CA ASP A 170 -0.77 -12.88 -19.55
C ASP A 170 -0.33 -13.42 -18.18
N PHE A 171 -0.48 -12.62 -17.12
CA PHE A 171 -0.18 -13.05 -15.76
C PHE A 171 -1.10 -14.20 -15.34
N ASP A 172 -0.50 -15.31 -14.95
CA ASP A 172 -1.12 -16.55 -14.51
C ASP A 172 -1.21 -16.57 -12.98
N SER A 173 -2.41 -16.36 -12.46
CA SER A 173 -2.70 -16.41 -11.02
C SER A 173 -2.64 -17.82 -10.43
N ASP A 174 -2.64 -18.87 -11.24
CA ASP A 174 -2.61 -20.26 -10.78
C ASP A 174 -1.19 -20.78 -10.52
N ARG A 175 -0.17 -19.98 -10.85
CA ARG A 175 1.21 -20.26 -10.50
C ARG A 175 1.38 -20.49 -8.99
N ILE A 176 2.22 -21.45 -8.63
CA ILE A 176 2.34 -21.92 -7.24
C ILE A 176 2.78 -20.80 -6.27
N SER A 177 3.77 -19.99 -6.63
CA SER A 177 4.28 -18.87 -5.81
C SER A 177 3.20 -17.80 -5.57
N VAL A 178 2.31 -17.58 -6.54
CA VAL A 178 1.18 -16.66 -6.43
C VAL A 178 0.13 -17.21 -5.47
N ARG A 179 -0.29 -18.47 -5.65
CA ARG A 179 -1.28 -19.12 -4.76
C ARG A 179 -0.80 -19.23 -3.32
N GLU A 180 0.47 -19.55 -3.10
CA GLU A 180 1.08 -19.56 -1.77
C GLU A 180 1.04 -18.18 -1.12
N THR A 181 1.33 -17.13 -1.89
CA THR A 181 1.27 -15.74 -1.42
C THR A 181 -0.15 -15.32 -1.04
N ILE A 182 -1.16 -15.67 -1.86
CA ILE A 182 -2.58 -15.39 -1.54
C ILE A 182 -3.01 -16.15 -0.28
N THR A 183 -2.60 -17.40 -0.14
CA THR A 183 -2.92 -18.22 1.03
C THR A 183 -2.33 -17.59 2.29
N LEU A 184 -1.05 -17.21 2.23
CA LEU A 184 -0.37 -16.51 3.32
C LEU A 184 -1.06 -15.19 3.69
N ALA A 185 -1.46 -14.38 2.70
CA ALA A 185 -2.16 -13.12 2.95
C ALA A 185 -3.47 -13.34 3.71
N ARG A 186 -4.26 -14.36 3.32
CA ARG A 186 -5.50 -14.73 4.00
C ARG A 186 -5.25 -15.16 5.44
N GLU A 187 -4.27 -16.04 5.66
CA GLU A 187 -3.89 -16.52 7.00
C GLU A 187 -3.40 -15.36 7.88
N ALA A 188 -2.66 -14.41 7.32
CA ALA A 188 -2.15 -13.22 7.99
C ALA A 188 -3.20 -12.10 8.17
N ASN A 189 -4.43 -12.29 7.65
CA ASN A 189 -5.47 -11.26 7.56
C ASN A 189 -4.94 -9.95 6.91
N VAL A 190 -4.20 -10.10 5.82
CA VAL A 190 -3.75 -9.01 4.94
C VAL A 190 -4.59 -9.06 3.67
N ARG A 191 -5.21 -7.93 3.31
CA ARG A 191 -6.00 -7.81 2.09
C ARG A 191 -5.10 -7.59 0.90
N ILE A 192 -5.37 -8.26 -0.21
CA ILE A 192 -4.67 -8.00 -1.47
C ILE A 192 -5.57 -7.13 -2.35
N PHE A 193 -5.08 -5.95 -2.70
CA PHE A 193 -5.69 -5.09 -3.71
C PHE A 193 -4.86 -5.17 -4.98
N SER A 194 -5.49 -5.54 -6.10
CA SER A 194 -4.78 -5.71 -7.36
C SER A 194 -5.67 -5.39 -8.56
N ASN A 195 -5.03 -4.97 -9.65
CA ASN A 195 -5.67 -4.87 -10.97
C ASN A 195 -5.90 -6.26 -11.62
N ILE A 196 -5.42 -7.34 -11.02
CA ILE A 196 -5.76 -8.73 -11.35
C ILE A 196 -6.77 -9.24 -10.32
N THR A 197 -8.03 -9.39 -10.72
CA THR A 197 -9.14 -9.72 -9.81
C THR A 197 -8.92 -11.04 -9.05
N GLN A 198 -8.27 -12.01 -9.69
CA GLN A 198 -7.96 -13.33 -9.12
C GLN A 198 -7.02 -13.24 -7.90
N LEU A 199 -6.26 -12.15 -7.77
CA LEU A 199 -5.38 -11.92 -6.62
C LEU A 199 -6.13 -11.33 -5.42
N MET A 200 -7.31 -10.71 -5.62
CA MET A 200 -7.99 -10.00 -4.55
C MET A 200 -8.48 -10.96 -3.45
N CYS A 201 -8.09 -10.68 -2.20
CA CYS A 201 -8.50 -11.45 -1.02
C CYS A 201 -8.55 -10.61 0.26
#